data_AF-A0AAU6C3R3-F1
#
_entry.id   AF-A0AAU6C3R3-F1
#
_cell.length_a   1.000
_cell.length_b   1.000
_cell.length_c   1.000
_cell.angle_alpha   90.00
_cell.angle_beta   90.00
_cell.angle_gamma   90.00
#
_symmetry.space_group_name_H-M   'P 1'
#
loop_
_entity.id
_entity.type
_entity.pdbx_description
1 polymer ?
#
loop_
_entity_poly.entity_id
_entity_poly.type
_entity_poly.pdbx_seq_one_letter_code
_entity_poly.pdbx_strand_id
1 'polypeptide(L)'
;MSAYAGAGAGGGHGRAVVIGAGLAGLTAARALAGFMDHVTVIERDWVPSGPGRRPGVPQARHTHVLVPAAHQGLERLFPGIGQDLAAAGAVRVTVPKDMLVLGPGGWLPRFDAGLPLLCAGRDLIDAVVRARLRADPKVDFLPGHEAVALRGGRHDTVTGVWIRGRDRTAPDSRGGPGVRRLLPAEFVVDASGRGSQASRWLAELGYGQPPLSVAAAPAAFATAVFAPPVGHVADWKSLLLMAAPGHPRQGVLHPVEGGRWSVTLTAAGTARPPAGHAGLLHAARALRHPLLHDVLEAATPLGPVYGCTRAGVRWHRYEKLRRWPDQFLVVGDALADLDAAGGQGMALAVRCALALEQLLAGHGTAVGISHRLRHALAREVAPAWRTARRTPGTAHPPHAPNTPGTAGTWDTAGTAAADRQAAAASQDGPPRPPLTARYTAWYAARVAAAATTDPYAATLLLRTLHAPGTPPAPAAALRPRALRAALRTPRGPAPYAPPSTTHGPDAPRRRTAPAPARPVPAGAPRPAAPAPAAAPAGERRRP
;
A
#
# COMPACT_ATOMS: atom_id res chain seq x y z
N MET A 1 -26.53 27.74 -47.38
CA MET A 1 -26.64 28.25 -45.98
C MET A 1 -25.71 27.44 -45.09
N SER A 2 -24.40 27.70 -45.16
CA SER A 2 -23.65 28.54 -44.19
C SER A 2 -23.31 27.75 -42.91
N ALA A 3 -22.18 27.03 -42.88
CA ALA A 3 -20.85 27.50 -42.48
C ALA A 3 -20.64 27.46 -40.95
N TYR A 4 -19.92 26.43 -40.49
CA TYR A 4 -18.98 26.52 -39.37
C TYR A 4 -17.82 25.54 -39.63
N ALA A 5 -16.95 25.95 -40.54
CA ALA A 5 -15.58 25.47 -40.65
C ALA A 5 -14.68 26.71 -40.56
N GLY A 6 -13.77 26.72 -39.58
CA GLY A 6 -12.59 27.60 -39.55
C GLY A 6 -12.53 28.65 -38.43
N ALA A 7 -11.60 28.43 -37.48
CA ALA A 7 -10.76 29.38 -36.71
C ALA A 7 -10.72 29.02 -35.20
N GLY A 8 -9.62 28.60 -34.56
CA GLY A 8 -8.21 28.37 -34.93
C GLY A 8 -7.60 27.33 -33.96
N ALA A 9 -6.62 26.52 -34.34
CA ALA A 9 -5.19 26.82 -34.56
C ALA A 9 -4.35 26.38 -33.32
N GLY A 10 -3.26 25.64 -33.58
CA GLY A 10 -2.42 24.99 -32.59
C GLY A 10 -1.94 25.89 -31.45
N GLY A 11 -2.08 25.39 -30.23
CA GLY A 11 -1.52 25.98 -29.02
C GLY A 11 -1.30 24.84 -28.04
N GLY A 12 -0.18 24.15 -28.20
CA GLY A 12 0.18 23.09 -27.29
C GLY A 12 0.18 23.58 -25.83
N HIS A 13 -0.23 22.74 -24.88
CA HIS A 13 -0.27 23.08 -23.45
C HIS A 13 1.14 23.13 -22.82
N GLY A 14 2.19 22.95 -23.63
CA GLY A 14 3.58 23.06 -23.24
C GLY A 14 4.12 21.78 -22.65
N ARG A 15 5.20 21.95 -21.88
CA ARG A 15 5.97 20.90 -21.23
C ARG A 15 5.64 20.87 -19.75
N ALA A 16 5.39 19.68 -19.22
CA ALA A 16 5.39 19.45 -17.79
C ALA A 16 6.64 18.71 -17.34
N VAL A 17 7.03 18.97 -16.09
CA VAL A 17 8.08 18.23 -15.40
C VAL A 17 7.50 17.57 -14.17
N VAL A 18 7.75 16.27 -14.01
CA VAL A 18 7.40 15.51 -12.81
C VAL A 18 8.69 15.09 -12.12
N ILE A 19 8.85 15.48 -10.86
CA ILE A 19 10.04 15.16 -10.05
C ILE A 19 9.74 13.88 -9.26
N GLY A 20 10.48 12.81 -9.55
CA GLY A 20 10.35 11.48 -8.94
C GLY A 20 9.58 10.49 -9.83
N ALA A 21 10.11 9.27 -9.99
CA ALA A 21 9.48 8.18 -10.75
C ALA A 21 8.97 7.05 -9.83
N GLY A 22 8.55 7.39 -8.60
CA GLY A 22 7.72 6.51 -7.77
C GLY A 22 6.26 6.52 -8.24
N LEU A 23 5.39 5.75 -7.58
CA LEU A 23 3.98 5.63 -8.00
C LEU A 23 3.30 6.98 -8.23
N ALA A 24 3.44 7.92 -7.29
CA ALA A 24 2.82 9.24 -7.37
C ALA A 24 3.28 10.02 -8.60
N GLY A 25 4.57 9.93 -8.92
CA GLY A 25 5.12 10.58 -10.12
C GLY A 25 4.66 9.91 -11.40
N LEU A 26 4.65 8.57 -11.45
CA LEU A 26 4.16 7.83 -12.62
C LEU A 26 2.67 8.11 -12.89
N THR A 27 1.84 8.13 -11.85
CA THR A 27 0.41 8.43 -12.00
C THR A 27 0.17 9.91 -12.34
N ALA A 28 0.94 10.84 -11.75
CA ALA A 28 0.83 12.26 -12.07
C ALA A 28 1.28 12.56 -13.51
N ALA A 29 2.36 11.92 -13.98
CA ALA A 29 2.83 12.04 -15.35
C ALA A 29 1.79 11.52 -16.34
N ARG A 30 1.11 10.40 -16.04
CA ARG A 30 0.01 9.90 -16.86
C ARG A 30 -1.15 10.89 -16.95
N ALA A 31 -1.57 11.46 -15.83
CA ALA A 31 -2.61 12.50 -15.80
C ALA A 31 -2.21 13.72 -16.64
N LEU A 32 -0.94 14.15 -16.54
CA LEU A 32 -0.41 15.26 -17.33
C LEU A 32 -0.29 14.93 -18.82
N ALA A 33 0.05 13.70 -19.22
CA ALA A 33 0.16 13.31 -20.63
C ALA A 33 -1.18 13.39 -21.40
N GLY A 34 -2.31 13.28 -20.67
CA GLY A 34 -3.64 13.53 -21.20
C GLY A 34 -3.94 15.00 -21.51
N PHE A 35 -3.11 15.93 -21.03
CA PHE A 35 -3.35 17.37 -21.12
C PHE A 35 -2.18 18.14 -21.76
N MET A 36 -0.94 17.92 -21.30
CA MET A 36 0.29 18.56 -21.78
C MET A 36 0.77 17.93 -23.10
N ASP A 37 1.62 18.65 -23.85
CA ASP A 37 2.20 18.13 -25.08
C ASP A 37 3.34 17.16 -24.81
N HIS A 38 4.15 17.49 -23.80
CA HIS A 38 5.28 16.68 -23.36
C HIS A 38 5.39 16.65 -21.84
N VAL A 39 5.80 15.51 -21.30
CA VAL A 39 6.03 15.31 -19.87
C VAL A 39 7.40 14.70 -19.66
N THR A 40 8.28 15.38 -18.93
CA THR A 40 9.57 14.81 -18.53
C THR A 40 9.52 14.36 -17.07
N VAL A 41 9.71 13.06 -16.83
CA VAL A 41 9.82 12.49 -15.48
C VAL A 41 11.30 12.43 -15.08
N ILE A 42 11.68 13.26 -14.12
CA ILE A 42 13.03 13.27 -13.55
C ILE A 42 13.10 12.21 -12.44
N GLU A 43 14.11 11.34 -12.47
CA GLU A 43 14.37 10.39 -11.40
C GLU A 43 15.83 10.50 -10.98
N ARG A 44 16.07 10.60 -9.67
CA ARG A 44 17.44 10.68 -9.16
C ARG A 44 18.15 9.36 -9.37
N ASP A 45 17.46 8.25 -9.14
CA ASP A 45 18.01 6.90 -9.27
C ASP A 45 18.17 6.48 -10.73
N TRP A 46 19.04 5.49 -10.93
CA TRP A 46 18.98 4.71 -12.15
C TRP A 46 17.70 3.86 -12.12
N VAL A 47 17.03 3.75 -13.27
CA VAL A 47 15.71 3.11 -13.36
C VAL A 47 15.82 1.81 -14.13
N PRO A 48 15.66 0.64 -13.47
CA PRO A 48 15.71 -0.65 -14.13
C PRO A 48 14.67 -0.79 -15.25
N SER A 49 15.02 -1.59 -16.27
CA SER A 49 14.11 -1.95 -17.35
C SER A 49 12.90 -2.74 -16.83
N GLY A 50 13.11 -3.67 -15.89
CA GLY A 50 12.07 -4.47 -15.24
C GLY A 50 11.85 -4.15 -13.75
N PRO A 51 11.24 -5.08 -12.99
CA PRO A 51 11.19 -5.02 -11.53
C PRO A 51 12.61 -5.00 -10.96
N GLY A 52 12.92 -4.03 -10.12
CA GLY A 52 14.23 -3.95 -9.51
C GLY A 52 14.32 -2.87 -8.45
N ARG A 53 15.18 -3.13 -7.48
CA ARG A 53 15.36 -2.28 -6.30
C ARG A 53 15.90 -0.90 -6.69
N ARG A 54 15.28 0.14 -6.13
CA ARG A 54 15.76 1.54 -6.23
C ARG A 54 16.09 2.11 -4.85
N PRO A 55 17.28 2.72 -4.65
CA PRO A 55 17.66 3.30 -3.36
C PRO A 55 16.66 4.34 -2.81
N GLY A 56 16.08 5.16 -3.68
CA GLY A 56 15.08 6.20 -3.39
C GLY A 56 13.66 5.68 -3.15
N VAL A 57 13.43 4.36 -3.25
CA VAL A 57 12.17 3.70 -2.88
C VAL A 57 12.42 2.67 -1.78
N PRO A 58 12.95 3.07 -0.61
CA PRO A 58 13.26 2.14 0.48
C PRO A 58 12.04 1.36 0.97
N GLN A 59 10.84 1.94 0.84
CA GLN A 59 9.57 1.32 1.18
C GLN A 59 9.27 0.07 0.34
N ALA A 60 9.91 -0.12 -0.82
CA ALA A 60 9.72 -1.30 -1.66
C ALA A 60 10.06 -2.64 -0.97
N ARG A 61 10.85 -2.59 0.11
CA ARG A 61 11.24 -3.73 0.94
C ARG A 61 10.12 -4.24 1.86
N HIS A 62 9.02 -3.48 1.99
CA HIS A 62 7.92 -3.81 2.88
C HIS A 62 6.73 -4.36 2.12
N THR A 63 5.80 -5.01 2.82
CA THR A 63 4.63 -5.61 2.18
C THR A 63 3.70 -4.51 1.63
N HIS A 64 3.27 -4.66 0.38
CA HIS A 64 2.32 -3.76 -0.29
C HIS A 64 1.14 -4.55 -0.86
N VAL A 65 -0.03 -3.92 -0.86
CA VAL A 65 -1.23 -4.42 -1.56
C VAL A 65 -1.96 -3.27 -2.22
N LEU A 66 -2.40 -3.46 -3.46
CA LEU A 66 -3.31 -2.52 -4.09
C LEU A 66 -4.71 -2.79 -3.56
N VAL A 67 -5.15 -1.91 -2.65
CA VAL A 67 -6.54 -1.87 -2.16
C VAL A 67 -7.49 -1.48 -3.30
N PRO A 68 -8.80 -1.78 -3.19
CA PRO A 68 -9.75 -1.55 -4.29
C PRO A 68 -9.70 -0.14 -4.89
N ALA A 69 -9.60 0.90 -4.05
CA ALA A 69 -9.54 2.28 -4.51
C ALA A 69 -8.27 2.59 -5.34
N ALA A 70 -7.12 2.03 -4.94
CA ALA A 70 -5.87 2.20 -5.68
C ALA A 70 -5.90 1.42 -7.00
N HIS A 71 -6.37 0.18 -6.97
CA HIS A 71 -6.48 -0.66 -8.16
C HIS A 71 -7.45 -0.07 -9.19
N GLN A 72 -8.67 0.30 -8.79
CA GLN A 72 -9.65 0.92 -9.68
C GLN A 72 -9.16 2.26 -10.25
N GLY A 73 -8.48 3.07 -9.45
CA GLY A 73 -7.92 4.33 -9.93
C GLY A 73 -6.77 4.12 -10.91
N LEU A 74 -5.93 3.10 -10.72
CA LEU A 74 -4.93 2.70 -11.70
C LEU A 74 -5.58 2.22 -12.99
N GLU A 75 -6.65 1.43 -12.91
CA GLU A 75 -7.40 0.96 -14.10
C GLU A 75 -7.99 2.12 -14.91
N ARG A 76 -8.41 3.21 -14.24
CA ARG A 76 -8.86 4.44 -14.91
C ARG A 76 -7.73 5.18 -15.62
N LEU A 77 -6.57 5.30 -14.97
CA LEU A 77 -5.40 6.00 -15.52
C LEU A 77 -4.72 5.19 -16.64
N PHE A 78 -4.68 3.87 -16.47
CA PHE A 78 -4.04 2.90 -17.34
C PHE A 78 -5.01 1.74 -17.59
N PRO A 79 -5.94 1.86 -18.54
CA PRO A 79 -6.84 0.76 -18.88
C PRO A 79 -6.06 -0.53 -19.19
N GLY A 80 -6.46 -1.66 -18.62
CA GLY A 80 -5.80 -2.95 -18.77
C GLY A 80 -4.70 -3.26 -17.74
N ILE A 81 -4.35 -2.31 -16.85
CA ILE A 81 -3.22 -2.48 -15.91
C ILE A 81 -3.45 -3.65 -14.95
N GLY A 82 -4.69 -3.96 -14.59
CA GLY A 82 -5.00 -5.12 -13.74
C GLY A 82 -4.57 -6.44 -14.40
N GLN A 83 -4.82 -6.60 -15.70
CA GLN A 83 -4.37 -7.77 -16.47
C GLN A 83 -2.84 -7.78 -16.59
N ASP A 84 -2.22 -6.63 -16.89
CA ASP A 84 -0.76 -6.53 -17.02
C ASP A 84 -0.04 -6.93 -15.71
N LEU A 85 -0.56 -6.47 -14.57
CA LEU A 85 -0.04 -6.83 -13.25
C LEU A 85 -0.23 -8.33 -12.97
N ALA A 86 -1.40 -8.89 -13.30
CA ALA A 86 -1.64 -10.33 -13.12
C ALA A 86 -0.72 -11.17 -14.01
N ALA A 87 -0.52 -10.78 -15.27
CA ALA A 87 0.40 -11.42 -16.21
C ALA A 87 1.86 -11.34 -15.73
N ALA A 88 2.24 -10.25 -15.07
CA ALA A 88 3.55 -10.11 -14.45
C ALA A 88 3.73 -10.93 -13.14
N GLY A 89 2.66 -11.55 -12.62
CA GLY A 89 2.70 -12.42 -11.45
C GLY A 89 2.04 -11.85 -10.18
N ALA A 90 1.32 -10.73 -10.27
CA ALA A 90 0.52 -10.24 -9.15
C ALA A 90 -0.63 -11.21 -8.82
N VAL A 91 -0.87 -11.40 -7.53
CA VAL A 91 -1.85 -12.38 -7.03
C VAL A 91 -3.11 -11.69 -6.55
N ARG A 92 -4.27 -12.08 -7.09
CA ARG A 92 -5.56 -11.60 -6.62
C ARG A 92 -6.02 -12.35 -5.37
N VAL A 93 -6.32 -11.61 -4.31
CA VAL A 93 -6.81 -12.10 -3.02
C VAL A 93 -8.16 -11.44 -2.70
N THR A 94 -9.23 -12.23 -2.64
CA THR A 94 -10.58 -11.73 -2.31
C THR A 94 -10.81 -11.76 -0.80
N VAL A 95 -11.09 -10.63 -0.15
CA VAL A 95 -11.24 -10.58 1.32
C VAL A 95 -12.72 -10.65 1.72
N PRO A 96 -13.13 -11.44 2.73
CA PRO A 96 -12.35 -12.44 3.48
C PRO A 96 -12.36 -13.86 2.84
N LYS A 97 -12.90 -14.04 1.63
CA LYS A 97 -12.99 -15.36 0.96
C LYS A 97 -11.67 -16.13 0.88
N ASP A 98 -10.62 -15.49 0.39
CA ASP A 98 -9.28 -16.04 0.17
C ASP A 98 -8.32 -15.70 1.33
N MET A 99 -8.81 -15.01 2.37
CA MET A 99 -7.96 -14.42 3.42
C MET A 99 -8.48 -14.76 4.81
N LEU A 100 -7.61 -15.34 5.63
CA LEU A 100 -7.89 -15.52 7.06
C LEU A 100 -7.72 -14.18 7.77
N VAL A 101 -8.77 -13.71 8.45
CA VAL A 101 -8.76 -12.42 9.16
C VAL A 101 -9.16 -12.63 10.61
N LEU A 102 -8.20 -12.40 11.52
CA LEU A 102 -8.46 -12.29 12.96
C LEU A 102 -8.65 -10.81 13.30
N GLY A 103 -9.91 -10.38 13.38
CA GLY A 103 -10.28 -9.02 13.76
C GLY A 103 -10.24 -8.78 15.28
N PRO A 104 -10.54 -7.55 15.73
CA PRO A 104 -10.59 -7.23 17.16
C PRO A 104 -11.59 -8.07 17.95
N GLY A 105 -12.71 -8.47 17.31
CA GLY A 105 -13.75 -9.30 17.92
C GLY A 105 -13.53 -10.82 17.82
N GLY A 106 -12.58 -11.28 16.99
CA GLY A 106 -12.37 -12.70 16.70
C GLY A 106 -12.17 -12.98 15.22
N TRP A 107 -12.15 -14.26 14.84
CA TRP A 107 -12.03 -14.67 13.44
C TRP A 107 -13.27 -14.26 12.65
N LEU A 108 -13.06 -13.71 11.45
CA LEU A 108 -14.15 -13.41 10.52
C LEU A 108 -14.51 -14.66 9.70
N PRO A 109 -15.79 -14.88 9.37
CA PRO A 109 -16.17 -15.93 8.43
C PRO A 109 -15.63 -15.61 7.03
N ARG A 110 -15.33 -16.66 6.25
CA ARG A 110 -14.92 -16.50 4.84
C ARG A 110 -16.14 -16.54 3.93
N PHE A 111 -16.33 -15.47 3.16
CA PHE A 111 -17.39 -15.30 2.18
C PHE A 111 -16.95 -14.26 1.14
N ASP A 112 -17.65 -14.18 0.01
CA ASP A 112 -17.35 -13.16 -0.99
C ASP A 112 -17.98 -11.81 -0.59
N ALA A 113 -17.14 -10.88 -0.16
CA ALA A 113 -17.55 -9.51 0.18
C ALA A 113 -17.35 -8.51 -0.98
N GLY A 114 -16.89 -8.96 -2.16
CA GLY A 114 -16.54 -8.10 -3.28
C GLY A 114 -15.38 -7.14 -2.98
N LEU A 115 -14.42 -7.55 -2.15
CA LEU A 115 -13.24 -6.75 -1.76
C LEU A 115 -11.95 -7.40 -2.29
N PRO A 116 -11.62 -7.24 -3.58
CA PRO A 116 -10.38 -7.77 -4.14
C PRO A 116 -9.17 -6.91 -3.76
N LEU A 117 -8.12 -7.56 -3.30
CA LEU A 117 -6.76 -7.03 -3.22
C LEU A 117 -5.95 -7.58 -4.39
N LEU A 118 -5.04 -6.77 -4.92
CA LEU A 118 -4.00 -7.23 -5.84
C LEU A 118 -2.65 -7.13 -5.13
N CYS A 119 -2.05 -8.29 -4.84
CA CYS A 119 -0.85 -8.43 -4.03
C CYS A 119 0.37 -8.66 -4.94
N ALA A 120 1.39 -7.83 -4.79
CA ALA A 120 2.66 -7.93 -5.50
C ALA A 120 3.73 -7.10 -4.78
N GLY A 121 4.99 -7.39 -5.07
CA GLY A 121 6.12 -6.54 -4.67
C GLY A 121 6.00 -5.14 -5.29
N ARG A 122 6.49 -4.13 -4.56
CA ARG A 122 6.47 -2.72 -5.03
C ARG A 122 7.26 -2.56 -6.33
N ASP A 123 8.37 -3.28 -6.46
CA ASP A 123 9.23 -3.23 -7.63
C ASP A 123 8.50 -3.70 -8.90
N LEU A 124 7.65 -4.73 -8.79
CA LEU A 124 6.80 -5.19 -9.90
C LEU A 124 5.73 -4.15 -10.23
N ILE A 125 5.02 -3.64 -9.22
CA ILE A 125 3.96 -2.63 -9.45
C ILE A 125 4.55 -1.39 -10.13
N ASP A 126 5.68 -0.88 -9.64
CA ASP A 126 6.39 0.26 -10.25
C ASP A 126 6.83 -0.05 -11.68
N ALA A 127 7.34 -1.25 -11.95
CA ALA A 127 7.82 -1.63 -13.28
C ALA A 127 6.69 -1.70 -14.30
N VAL A 128 5.56 -2.32 -13.96
CA VAL A 128 4.41 -2.44 -14.87
C VAL A 128 3.80 -1.06 -15.16
N VAL A 129 3.56 -0.24 -14.13
CA VAL A 129 3.05 1.13 -14.33
C VAL A 129 4.03 1.97 -15.16
N ARG A 130 5.33 1.85 -14.89
CA ARG A 130 6.37 2.56 -15.64
C ARG A 130 6.45 2.10 -17.10
N ALA A 131 6.33 0.80 -17.37
CA ALA A 131 6.32 0.27 -18.73
C ALA A 131 5.13 0.83 -19.53
N ARG A 132 3.94 0.89 -18.92
CA ARG A 132 2.75 1.49 -19.54
C ARG A 132 2.93 2.98 -19.82
N LEU A 133 3.53 3.71 -18.87
CA LEU A 133 3.80 5.14 -19.07
C LEU A 133 4.87 5.40 -20.13
N ARG A 134 5.93 4.59 -20.20
CA ARG A 134 6.99 4.69 -21.22
C ARG A 134 6.49 4.45 -22.64
N ALA A 135 5.36 3.75 -22.80
CA ALA A 135 4.75 3.53 -24.11
C ALA A 135 4.02 4.78 -24.64
N ASP A 136 3.81 5.81 -23.81
CA ASP A 136 3.21 7.08 -24.24
C ASP A 136 4.29 7.97 -24.89
N PRO A 137 4.15 8.33 -26.18
CA PRO A 137 5.18 9.10 -26.90
C PRO A 137 5.36 10.53 -26.38
N LYS A 138 4.45 11.02 -25.54
CA LYS A 138 4.58 12.33 -24.90
C LYS A 138 5.48 12.30 -23.67
N VAL A 139 5.89 11.12 -23.19
CA VAL A 139 6.53 10.98 -21.89
C VAL A 139 7.98 10.53 -22.01
N ASP A 140 8.88 11.40 -21.56
CA ASP A 140 10.32 11.14 -21.46
C ASP A 140 10.74 10.88 -20.02
N PHE A 141 11.73 10.01 -19.83
CA PHE A 141 12.35 9.77 -18.53
C PHE A 141 13.77 10.29 -18.50
N LEU A 142 14.10 11.04 -17.45
CA LEU A 142 15.45 11.55 -17.18
C LEU A 142 15.99 10.94 -15.86
N PRO A 143 16.48 9.68 -15.88
CA PRO A 143 17.07 9.04 -14.71
C PRO A 143 18.45 9.63 -14.37
N GLY A 144 18.96 9.36 -13.17
CA GLY A 144 20.26 9.85 -12.73
C GLY A 144 20.33 11.36 -12.46
N HIS A 145 19.20 12.07 -12.45
CA HIS A 145 19.14 13.52 -12.29
C HIS A 145 18.28 13.91 -11.09
N GLU A 146 18.74 14.89 -10.32
CA GLU A 146 17.97 15.45 -9.20
C GLU A 146 17.55 16.89 -9.48
N ALA A 147 16.32 17.22 -9.10
CA ALA A 147 15.88 18.61 -9.01
C ALA A 147 16.54 19.26 -7.79
N VAL A 148 17.10 20.46 -7.97
CA VAL A 148 17.84 21.17 -6.91
C VAL A 148 17.21 22.51 -6.52
N ALA A 149 16.44 23.13 -7.42
CA ALA A 149 15.68 24.36 -7.19
C ALA A 149 14.55 24.52 -8.21
N LEU A 150 13.54 25.33 -7.89
CA LEU A 150 12.51 25.78 -8.83
C LEU A 150 12.96 27.05 -9.55
N ARG A 151 12.47 27.27 -10.78
CA ARG A 151 12.64 28.54 -11.50
C ARG A 151 11.36 29.36 -11.40
N GLY A 152 11.40 30.46 -10.66
CA GLY A 152 10.32 31.43 -10.61
C GLY A 152 10.17 32.20 -11.94
N GLY A 153 8.93 32.45 -12.34
CA GLY A 153 8.55 33.31 -13.45
C GLY A 153 7.87 34.60 -12.98
N ARG A 154 7.26 35.32 -13.92
CA ARG A 154 6.44 36.51 -13.62
C ARG A 154 5.12 36.11 -12.97
N HIS A 155 4.47 37.02 -12.25
CA HIS A 155 3.12 36.84 -11.68
C HIS A 155 2.97 35.60 -10.79
N ASP A 156 3.96 35.34 -9.92
CA ASP A 156 3.97 34.19 -9.01
C ASP A 156 3.75 32.86 -9.76
N THR A 157 4.61 32.55 -10.73
CA THR A 157 4.58 31.29 -11.48
C THR A 157 5.87 30.49 -11.30
N VAL A 158 5.82 29.18 -11.53
CA VAL A 158 7.00 28.35 -11.76
C VAL A 158 7.09 28.05 -13.25
N THR A 159 8.27 28.30 -13.84
CA THR A 159 8.54 28.17 -15.29
C THR A 159 9.59 27.09 -15.61
N GLY A 160 9.93 26.26 -14.63
CA GLY A 160 10.87 25.16 -14.80
C GLY A 160 11.56 24.73 -13.52
N VAL A 161 12.50 23.82 -13.68
CA VAL A 161 13.25 23.20 -12.59
C VAL A 161 14.74 23.22 -12.92
N TRP A 162 15.56 23.64 -11.95
CA TRP A 162 17.00 23.44 -12.02
C TRP A 162 17.32 22.00 -11.65
N ILE A 163 18.02 21.30 -12.54
CA ILE A 163 18.41 19.92 -12.36
C ILE A 163 19.94 19.78 -12.32
N ARG A 164 20.39 18.69 -11.70
CA ARG A 164 21.81 18.32 -11.62
C ARG A 164 21.95 16.82 -11.83
N GLY A 165 22.88 16.40 -12.67
CA GLY A 165 23.24 14.97 -12.82
C GLY A 165 23.97 14.45 -11.58
N ARG A 166 23.66 13.23 -11.15
CA ARG A 166 24.34 12.56 -10.03
C ARG A 166 25.59 11.77 -10.46
N ASP A 167 25.65 11.33 -11.71
CA ASP A 167 26.75 10.51 -12.24
C ASP A 167 27.69 11.36 -13.11
N ARG A 168 28.99 11.08 -13.02
CA ARG A 168 30.07 11.71 -13.82
C ARG A 168 30.07 11.22 -15.27
N THR A 169 29.38 10.12 -15.56
CA THR A 169 29.42 9.41 -16.85
C THR A 169 28.14 9.53 -17.68
N ALA A 170 27.13 10.26 -17.21
CA ALA A 170 25.87 10.41 -17.94
C ALA A 170 26.12 11.13 -19.29
N PRO A 171 25.68 10.57 -20.43
CA PRO A 171 25.97 11.11 -21.77
C PRO A 171 25.41 12.52 -22.00
N ASP A 172 24.39 12.92 -21.23
CA ASP A 172 23.78 14.27 -21.26
C ASP A 172 24.46 15.28 -20.33
N SER A 173 25.67 14.97 -19.83
CA SER A 173 26.54 15.91 -19.11
C SER A 173 27.15 16.97 -20.05
N ARG A 174 26.36 17.57 -20.95
CA ARG A 174 26.76 18.77 -21.69
C ARG A 174 26.86 19.92 -20.68
N GLY A 175 28.00 20.01 -19.99
CA GLY A 175 28.26 20.98 -18.93
C GLY A 175 29.21 20.51 -17.82
N GLY A 176 29.55 19.22 -17.75
CA GLY A 176 30.42 18.69 -16.68
C GLY A 176 29.70 18.46 -15.34
N PRO A 177 30.34 17.74 -14.40
CA PRO A 177 29.71 17.28 -13.17
C PRO A 177 29.30 18.45 -12.25
N GLY A 178 28.10 18.39 -11.71
CA GLY A 178 27.60 19.36 -10.72
C GLY A 178 27.01 20.65 -11.29
N VAL A 179 27.09 20.88 -12.60
CA VAL A 179 26.51 22.06 -13.23
C VAL A 179 24.98 21.96 -13.22
N ARG A 180 24.35 23.03 -12.73
CA ARG A 180 22.89 23.15 -12.74
C ARG A 180 22.42 23.49 -14.14
N ARG A 181 21.50 22.71 -14.69
CA ARG A 181 20.82 22.99 -15.97
C ARG A 181 19.37 23.33 -15.71
N LEU A 182 18.86 24.33 -16.41
CA LEU A 182 17.42 24.63 -16.38
C LEU A 182 16.69 23.65 -17.31
N LEU A 183 15.69 22.97 -16.78
CA LEU A 183 14.67 22.28 -17.56
C LEU A 183 13.40 23.16 -17.55
N PRO A 184 13.10 23.89 -18.64
CA PRO A 184 11.92 24.74 -18.71
C PRO A 184 10.63 23.91 -18.71
N ALA A 185 9.60 24.41 -18.04
CA ALA A 185 8.31 23.75 -17.95
C ALA A 185 7.20 24.76 -17.59
N GLU A 186 6.05 24.58 -18.21
CA GLU A 186 4.81 25.33 -17.97
C GLU A 186 3.99 24.72 -16.82
N PHE A 187 4.37 23.52 -16.36
CA PHE A 187 3.80 22.93 -15.15
C PHE A 187 4.79 21.98 -14.46
N VAL A 188 4.95 22.11 -13.14
CA VAL A 188 5.86 21.28 -12.35
C VAL A 188 5.10 20.54 -11.25
N VAL A 189 5.28 19.22 -11.18
CA VAL A 189 4.76 18.38 -10.10
C VAL A 189 5.92 17.81 -9.31
N ASP A 190 5.97 18.11 -8.01
CA ASP A 190 6.85 17.42 -7.08
C ASP A 190 6.18 16.16 -6.53
N ALA A 191 6.71 15.00 -6.94
CA ALA A 191 6.36 13.67 -6.47
C ALA A 191 7.59 12.93 -5.89
N SER A 192 8.61 13.67 -5.43
CA SER A 192 9.88 13.13 -4.92
C SER A 192 9.75 12.40 -3.57
N GLY A 193 8.53 12.32 -3.05
CA GLY A 193 8.17 11.60 -1.85
C GLY A 193 8.65 12.27 -0.57
N ARG A 194 8.91 11.47 0.45
CA ARG A 194 9.23 11.93 1.80
C ARG A 194 10.40 12.92 1.89
N GLY A 195 11.38 12.77 1.01
CA GLY A 195 12.59 13.60 0.96
C GLY A 195 12.41 14.93 0.22
N SER A 196 11.17 15.29 -0.14
CA SER A 196 10.84 16.50 -0.89
C SER A 196 11.49 17.75 -0.31
N GLN A 197 11.99 18.58 -1.22
CA GLN A 197 12.60 19.87 -0.94
C GLN A 197 11.67 21.03 -1.30
N ALA A 198 10.39 20.76 -1.63
CA ALA A 198 9.44 21.78 -2.08
C ALA A 198 9.30 22.95 -1.09
N SER A 199 9.24 22.67 0.21
CA SER A 199 9.16 23.72 1.24
C SER A 199 10.39 24.63 1.23
N ARG A 200 11.58 24.08 0.97
CA ARG A 200 12.83 24.85 0.82
C ARG A 200 12.82 25.67 -0.47
N TRP A 201 12.47 25.06 -1.60
CA TRP A 201 12.42 25.76 -2.90
C TRP A 201 11.42 26.91 -2.90
N LEU A 202 10.28 26.74 -2.23
CA LEU A 202 9.29 27.81 -2.06
C LEU A 202 9.86 28.96 -1.22
N ALA A 203 10.55 28.67 -0.13
CA ALA A 203 11.20 29.70 0.69
C ALA A 203 12.29 30.46 -0.09
N GLU A 204 13.08 29.75 -0.91
CA GLU A 204 14.10 30.36 -1.78
C GLU A 204 13.51 31.29 -2.84
N LEU A 205 12.28 31.05 -3.28
CA LEU A 205 11.52 31.94 -4.16
C LEU A 205 10.76 33.06 -3.41
N GLY A 206 10.92 33.16 -2.09
CA GLY A 206 10.28 34.18 -1.25
C GLY A 206 8.83 33.87 -0.84
N TYR A 207 8.38 32.61 -0.95
CA TYR A 207 7.08 32.17 -0.41
C TYR A 207 7.20 31.75 1.06
N GLY A 208 6.09 31.80 1.78
CA GLY A 208 6.03 31.34 3.17
C GLY A 208 6.23 29.83 3.30
N GLN A 209 6.76 29.38 4.44
CA GLN A 209 6.83 27.96 4.74
C GLN A 209 5.45 27.39 5.06
N PRO A 210 5.05 26.26 4.46
CA PRO A 210 3.76 25.64 4.74
C PRO A 210 3.71 25.15 6.20
N PRO A 211 2.61 25.36 6.93
CA PRO A 211 2.44 24.74 8.24
C PRO A 211 2.55 23.22 8.13
N LEU A 212 3.32 22.59 9.02
CA LEU A 212 3.43 21.14 9.09
C LEU A 212 2.48 20.62 10.16
N SER A 213 1.51 19.79 9.78
CA SER A 213 0.73 19.01 10.74
C SER A 213 1.45 17.70 11.02
N VAL A 214 1.65 17.37 12.29
CA VAL A 214 2.22 16.09 12.75
C VAL A 214 1.21 15.43 13.69
N ALA A 215 1.01 14.13 13.53
CA ALA A 215 0.30 13.32 14.51
C ALA A 215 1.22 12.18 14.96
N ALA A 216 1.45 12.11 16.27
CA ALA A 216 2.24 11.06 16.89
C ALA A 216 1.51 9.72 16.67
N ALA A 217 2.10 8.90 15.80
CA ALA A 217 1.62 7.58 15.45
C ALA A 217 2.85 6.70 15.26
N PRO A 218 3.62 6.46 16.35
CA PRO A 218 4.85 5.71 16.25
C PRO A 218 4.53 4.31 15.73
N ALA A 219 5.24 3.91 14.68
CA ALA A 219 5.10 2.62 14.06
C ALA A 219 6.48 2.03 13.84
N ALA A 220 6.66 0.80 14.32
CA ALA A 220 7.84 0.02 14.08
C ALA A 220 7.40 -1.31 13.48
N PHE A 221 8.00 -1.70 12.35
CA PHE A 221 7.64 -2.95 11.69
C PHE A 221 8.84 -3.58 11.01
N ALA A 222 8.82 -4.91 10.97
CA ALA A 222 9.82 -5.71 10.28
C ALA A 222 9.14 -6.47 9.14
N THR A 223 9.83 -6.61 8.01
CA THR A 223 9.34 -7.37 6.86
C THR A 223 10.40 -8.33 6.36
N ALA A 224 9.98 -9.53 5.98
CA ALA A 224 10.82 -10.49 5.29
C ALA A 224 10.01 -11.22 4.22
N VAL A 225 10.72 -11.83 3.27
CA VAL A 225 10.14 -12.62 2.20
C VAL A 225 10.46 -14.09 2.44
N PHE A 226 9.47 -14.96 2.25
CA PHE A 226 9.57 -16.40 2.47
C PHE A 226 9.12 -17.15 1.22
N ALA A 227 9.70 -18.33 0.99
CA ALA A 227 9.10 -19.37 0.18
C ALA A 227 8.15 -20.18 1.06
N PRO A 228 6.94 -20.53 0.56
CA PRO A 228 6.07 -21.48 1.21
C PRO A 228 6.79 -22.81 1.51
N PRO A 229 6.39 -23.56 2.55
CA PRO A 229 6.86 -24.93 2.77
C PRO A 229 6.62 -25.82 1.54
N VAL A 230 7.50 -26.80 1.32
CA VAL A 230 7.29 -27.79 0.25
C VAL A 230 5.97 -28.53 0.48
N GLY A 231 5.15 -28.66 -0.56
CA GLY A 231 3.84 -29.30 -0.46
C GLY A 231 2.79 -28.48 0.31
N HIS A 232 3.04 -27.19 0.57
CA HIS A 232 2.05 -26.33 1.19
C HIS A 232 0.77 -26.25 0.36
N VAL A 233 -0.31 -26.81 0.91
CA VAL A 233 -1.67 -26.73 0.37
C VAL A 233 -2.54 -26.05 1.40
N ALA A 234 -3.16 -24.94 1.02
CA ALA A 234 -4.08 -24.19 1.84
C ALA A 234 -5.27 -23.74 0.99
N ASP A 235 -6.46 -23.69 1.60
CA ASP A 235 -7.66 -23.12 1.00
C ASP A 235 -7.73 -21.58 1.16
N TRP A 236 -6.66 -20.98 1.68
CA TRP A 236 -6.46 -19.55 1.86
C TRP A 236 -5.15 -19.12 1.19
N LYS A 237 -5.08 -17.85 0.77
CA LYS A 237 -3.92 -17.27 0.09
C LYS A 237 -3.16 -16.27 0.96
N SER A 238 -3.83 -15.68 1.96
CA SER A 238 -3.31 -14.60 2.79
C SER A 238 -3.84 -14.66 4.22
N LEU A 239 -3.11 -14.05 5.15
CA LEU A 239 -3.44 -14.01 6.58
C LEU A 239 -3.25 -12.60 7.13
N LEU A 240 -4.23 -12.11 7.91
CA LEU A 240 -4.14 -10.87 8.68
C LEU A 240 -4.58 -11.11 10.12
N LEU A 241 -3.67 -10.81 11.04
CA LEU A 241 -3.90 -10.80 12.47
C LEU A 241 -3.89 -9.35 12.94
N MET A 242 -5.08 -8.79 13.19
CA MET A 242 -5.23 -7.38 13.56
C MET A 242 -4.90 -7.16 15.03
N ALA A 243 -4.37 -5.97 15.32
CA ALA A 243 -4.27 -5.46 16.69
C ALA A 243 -5.67 -5.36 17.32
N ALA A 244 -5.73 -5.56 18.64
CA ALA A 244 -6.94 -5.48 19.43
C ALA A 244 -6.64 -4.80 20.78
N PRO A 245 -7.65 -4.33 21.53
CA PRO A 245 -7.44 -3.85 22.89
C PRO A 245 -6.67 -4.87 23.73
N GLY A 246 -5.60 -4.44 24.42
CA GLY A 246 -4.69 -5.32 25.18
C GLY A 246 -3.66 -6.10 24.33
N HIS A 247 -3.79 -6.09 23.00
CA HIS A 247 -2.92 -6.81 22.07
C HIS A 247 -2.52 -5.92 20.88
N PRO A 248 -1.50 -5.06 21.06
CA PRO A 248 -1.15 -4.01 20.10
C PRO A 248 -0.38 -4.52 18.87
N ARG A 249 0.04 -5.79 18.86
CA ARG A 249 0.79 -6.39 17.74
C ARG A 249 -0.16 -6.83 16.63
N GLN A 250 0.25 -6.59 15.39
CA GLN A 250 -0.41 -7.14 14.21
C GLN A 250 0.61 -7.83 13.31
N GLY A 251 0.12 -8.78 12.51
CA GLY A 251 0.91 -9.51 11.55
C GLY A 251 0.14 -9.75 10.27
N VAL A 252 0.82 -9.65 9.14
CA VAL A 252 0.24 -9.89 7.82
C VAL A 252 1.16 -10.74 6.97
N LEU A 253 0.56 -11.63 6.20
CA LEU A 253 1.20 -12.43 5.16
C LEU A 253 0.39 -12.24 3.88
N HIS A 254 1.04 -11.71 2.85
CA HIS A 254 0.48 -11.60 1.51
C HIS A 254 1.32 -12.39 0.50
N PRO A 255 0.68 -13.05 -0.47
CA PRO A 255 1.41 -13.63 -1.58
C PRO A 255 1.96 -12.51 -2.47
N VAL A 256 3.14 -12.73 -3.03
CA VAL A 256 3.77 -11.85 -4.02
C VAL A 256 4.23 -12.70 -5.21
N GLU A 257 4.66 -12.05 -6.30
CA GLU A 257 5.07 -12.70 -7.53
C GLU A 257 6.15 -13.76 -7.31
N GLY A 258 6.15 -14.78 -8.17
CA GLY A 258 7.09 -15.91 -8.09
C GLY A 258 6.75 -16.93 -6.99
N GLY A 259 5.49 -16.97 -6.52
CA GLY A 259 5.04 -17.93 -5.52
C GLY A 259 5.63 -17.70 -4.12
N ARG A 260 6.01 -16.46 -3.80
CA ARG A 260 6.63 -16.08 -2.53
C ARG A 260 5.62 -15.44 -1.59
N TRP A 261 5.96 -15.33 -0.32
CA TRP A 261 5.19 -14.62 0.70
C TRP A 261 5.95 -13.41 1.23
N SER A 262 5.31 -12.25 1.24
CA SER A 262 5.80 -11.08 1.96
C SER A 262 5.10 -10.99 3.30
N VAL A 263 5.88 -10.92 4.38
CA VAL A 263 5.39 -11.02 5.75
C VAL A 263 5.83 -9.80 6.53
N THR A 264 4.87 -9.05 7.08
CA THR A 264 5.15 -7.87 7.90
C THR A 264 4.56 -8.04 9.29
N LEU A 265 5.37 -7.79 10.32
CA LEU A 265 4.95 -7.75 11.72
C LEU A 265 5.19 -6.34 12.26
N THR A 266 4.21 -5.78 12.97
CA THR A 266 4.44 -4.56 13.73
C THR A 266 4.90 -4.89 15.15
N ALA A 267 5.92 -4.15 15.60
CA ALA A 267 6.27 -4.10 17.00
C ALA A 267 5.16 -3.39 17.80
N ALA A 268 5.10 -3.66 19.10
CA ALA A 268 4.16 -2.98 19.98
C ALA A 268 4.67 -1.56 20.29
N GLY A 269 3.87 -0.53 20.04
CA GLY A 269 4.18 0.85 20.42
C GLY A 269 5.51 1.36 19.83
N THR A 270 6.38 1.87 20.70
CA THR A 270 7.72 2.41 20.34
C THR A 270 8.83 1.36 20.31
N ALA A 271 8.49 0.07 20.46
CA ALA A 271 9.48 -0.99 20.47
C ALA A 271 10.26 -1.05 19.16
N ARG A 272 11.54 -1.42 19.24
CA ARG A 272 12.39 -1.60 18.05
C ARG A 272 11.78 -2.68 17.14
N PRO A 273 11.84 -2.50 15.81
CA PRO A 273 11.45 -3.56 14.89
C PRO A 273 12.18 -4.87 15.19
N PRO A 274 11.51 -6.02 15.04
CA PRO A 274 12.17 -7.32 15.12
C PRO A 274 13.41 -7.37 14.23
N ALA A 275 14.55 -7.80 14.79
CA ALA A 275 15.81 -7.90 14.09
C ALA A 275 16.13 -9.36 13.75
N GLY A 276 16.47 -9.62 12.49
CA GLY A 276 16.78 -10.97 12.00
C GLY A 276 15.59 -11.94 12.06
N HIS A 277 15.79 -13.14 11.52
CA HIS A 277 14.73 -14.15 11.43
C HIS A 277 14.26 -14.66 12.80
N ALA A 278 15.19 -14.88 13.73
CA ALA A 278 14.85 -15.30 15.09
C ALA A 278 13.98 -14.25 15.81
N GLY A 279 14.32 -12.97 15.69
CA GLY A 279 13.51 -11.88 16.24
C GLY A 279 12.13 -11.80 15.59
N LEU A 280 12.05 -12.00 14.26
CA LEU A 280 10.78 -12.02 13.52
C LEU A 280 9.88 -13.18 13.97
N LEU A 281 10.41 -14.40 14.11
CA LEU A 281 9.65 -15.57 14.60
C LEU A 281 9.20 -15.37 16.05
N HIS A 282 10.08 -14.83 16.92
CA HIS A 282 9.69 -14.49 18.29
C HIS A 282 8.52 -13.49 18.32
N ALA A 283 8.57 -12.46 17.47
CA ALA A 283 7.48 -11.51 17.34
C ALA A 283 6.19 -12.16 16.81
N ALA A 284 6.29 -13.10 15.86
CA ALA A 284 5.15 -13.84 15.34
C ALA A 284 4.48 -14.70 16.43
N ARG A 285 5.28 -15.37 17.26
CA ARG A 285 4.79 -16.19 18.39
C ARG A 285 4.01 -15.37 19.41
N ALA A 286 4.35 -14.09 19.53
CA ALA A 286 3.77 -13.17 20.49
C ALA A 286 2.54 -12.41 19.96
N LEU A 287 2.02 -12.79 18.78
CA LEU A 287 0.74 -12.36 18.24
C LEU A 287 -0.42 -13.03 19.00
N ARG A 288 -1.65 -12.57 18.75
CA ARG A 288 -2.87 -13.12 19.38
C ARG A 288 -3.17 -14.57 19.04
N HIS A 289 -2.55 -15.11 17.99
CA HIS A 289 -2.78 -16.47 17.50
C HIS A 289 -1.50 -17.05 16.89
N PRO A 290 -1.17 -18.33 17.15
CA PRO A 290 0.11 -18.92 16.73
C PRO A 290 0.20 -19.21 15.22
N LEU A 291 -0.93 -19.31 14.50
CA LEU A 291 -0.97 -19.67 13.08
C LEU A 291 0.09 -19.01 12.19
N LEU A 292 0.34 -17.70 12.34
CA LEU A 292 1.36 -17.03 11.53
C LEU A 292 2.77 -17.51 11.93
N HIS A 293 3.04 -17.69 13.21
CA HIS A 293 4.30 -18.29 13.66
C HIS A 293 4.49 -19.70 13.08
N ASP A 294 3.49 -20.56 13.22
CA ASP A 294 3.59 -21.98 12.83
C ASP A 294 3.81 -22.14 11.31
N VAL A 295 3.16 -21.29 10.51
CA VAL A 295 3.37 -21.25 9.05
C VAL A 295 4.78 -20.77 8.70
N LEU A 296 5.31 -19.77 9.42
CA LEU A 296 6.64 -19.23 9.14
C LEU A 296 7.77 -20.13 9.63
N GLU A 297 7.55 -20.88 10.70
CA GLU A 297 8.52 -21.85 11.22
C GLU A 297 8.81 -22.97 10.20
N ALA A 298 7.80 -23.36 9.42
CA ALA A 298 7.95 -24.33 8.33
C ALA A 298 8.39 -23.69 6.98
N ALA A 299 8.38 -22.36 6.87
CA ALA A 299 8.69 -21.65 5.63
C ALA A 299 10.18 -21.34 5.50
N THR A 300 10.67 -21.18 4.27
CA THR A 300 12.09 -20.88 4.02
C THR A 300 12.29 -19.38 3.79
N PRO A 301 13.13 -18.66 4.56
CA PRO A 301 13.41 -17.26 4.31
C PRO A 301 14.22 -17.07 3.01
N LEU A 302 13.84 -16.05 2.22
CA LEU A 302 14.45 -15.76 0.91
C LEU A 302 15.35 -14.51 0.90
N GLY A 303 15.67 -13.97 2.07
CA GLY A 303 16.48 -12.77 2.20
C GLY A 303 16.52 -12.25 3.64
N PRO A 304 17.13 -11.09 3.90
CA PRO A 304 17.21 -10.53 5.25
C PRO A 304 15.87 -9.94 5.71
N VAL A 305 15.77 -9.71 7.02
CA VAL A 305 14.65 -8.98 7.63
C VAL A 305 14.92 -7.47 7.57
N TYR A 306 13.98 -6.72 7.01
CA TYR A 306 14.05 -5.26 6.91
C TYR A 306 13.16 -4.58 7.95
N GLY A 307 13.79 -3.82 8.87
CA GLY A 307 13.09 -3.00 9.85
C GLY A 307 12.80 -1.58 9.34
N CYS A 308 11.67 -1.02 9.76
CA CYS A 308 11.31 0.39 9.56
C CYS A 308 10.74 0.95 10.85
N THR A 309 11.18 2.16 11.21
CA THR A 309 10.63 2.93 12.32
C THR A 309 10.13 4.27 11.81
N ARG A 310 8.97 4.69 12.28
CA ARG A 310 8.33 5.97 11.97
C ARG A 310 7.88 6.64 13.26
N ALA A 311 8.17 7.93 13.41
CA ALA A 311 7.70 8.72 14.54
C ALA A 311 6.21 9.07 14.46
N GLY A 312 5.67 9.17 13.24
CA GLY A 312 4.26 9.50 13.02
C GLY A 312 3.91 9.72 11.57
N VAL A 313 2.73 10.32 11.37
CA VAL A 313 2.28 10.81 10.06
C VAL A 313 2.48 12.30 9.97
N ARG A 314 2.77 12.77 8.75
CA ARG A 314 3.06 14.18 8.48
C ARG A 314 2.23 14.66 7.31
N TRP A 315 1.75 15.90 7.39
CA TRP A 315 1.02 16.56 6.31
C TRP A 315 1.47 18.00 6.18
N HIS A 316 2.12 18.32 5.06
CA HIS A 316 2.45 19.68 4.68
C HIS A 316 1.18 20.40 4.23
N ARG A 317 0.76 21.42 4.98
CA ARG A 317 -0.49 22.15 4.77
C ARG A 317 -0.34 23.21 3.69
N TYR A 318 0.09 22.80 2.50
CA TYR A 318 0.30 23.69 1.37
C TYR A 318 -0.96 24.49 1.01
N GLU A 319 -2.16 23.94 1.23
CA GLU A 319 -3.43 24.63 0.99
C GLU A 319 -3.65 25.85 1.91
N LYS A 320 -2.95 25.93 3.05
CA LYS A 320 -3.04 27.05 3.99
C LYS A 320 -2.14 28.24 3.64
N LEU A 321 -1.23 28.09 2.67
CA LEU A 321 -0.40 29.21 2.22
C LEU A 321 -1.24 30.21 1.43
N ARG A 322 -1.22 31.48 1.89
CA ARG A 322 -1.94 32.61 1.25
C ARG A 322 -1.35 32.97 -0.11
N ARG A 323 -0.02 33.07 -0.19
CA ARG A 323 0.74 33.28 -1.44
C ARG A 323 1.34 31.94 -1.88
N TRP A 324 1.13 31.56 -3.13
CA TRP A 324 1.58 30.29 -3.70
C TRP A 324 1.87 30.46 -5.20
N PRO A 325 2.97 29.90 -5.73
CA PRO A 325 3.22 29.98 -7.15
C PRO A 325 2.23 29.12 -7.95
N ASP A 326 1.59 29.71 -8.94
CA ASP A 326 0.88 28.94 -9.95
C ASP A 326 1.83 28.03 -10.75
N GLN A 327 1.28 27.04 -11.45
CA GLN A 327 2.04 26.05 -12.25
C GLN A 327 2.98 25.14 -11.44
N PHE A 328 2.82 25.10 -10.11
CA PHE A 328 3.50 24.15 -9.23
C PHE A 328 2.51 23.39 -8.34
N LEU A 329 2.74 22.08 -8.18
CA LEU A 329 1.94 21.18 -7.36
C LEU A 329 2.83 20.17 -6.62
N VAL A 330 2.42 19.77 -5.41
CA VAL A 330 3.09 18.72 -4.63
C VAL A 330 2.10 17.57 -4.38
N VAL A 331 2.53 16.32 -4.61
CA VAL A 331 1.66 15.12 -4.57
C VAL A 331 2.28 13.96 -3.79
N GLY A 332 1.46 12.95 -3.46
CA GLY A 332 1.91 11.72 -2.80
C GLY A 332 2.58 11.97 -1.45
N ASP A 333 3.63 11.21 -1.15
CA ASP A 333 4.34 11.29 0.14
C ASP A 333 5.08 12.64 0.35
N ALA A 334 5.29 13.44 -0.70
CA ALA A 334 5.80 14.80 -0.60
C ALA A 334 4.75 15.77 -0.01
N LEU A 335 3.47 15.51 -0.29
CA LEU A 335 2.34 16.25 0.28
C LEU A 335 1.99 15.74 1.69
N ALA A 336 1.82 14.42 1.83
CA ALA A 336 1.44 13.80 3.09
C ALA A 336 2.04 12.39 3.21
N ASP A 337 2.83 12.20 4.25
CA ASP A 337 3.48 10.95 4.61
C ASP A 337 2.59 10.20 5.61
N LEU A 338 1.68 9.39 5.07
CA LEU A 338 0.64 8.65 5.80
C LEU A 338 1.16 7.30 6.33
N ASP A 339 0.36 6.65 7.17
CA ASP A 339 0.68 5.36 7.77
C ASP A 339 0.83 4.26 6.69
N ALA A 340 1.93 3.52 6.78
CA ALA A 340 2.26 2.44 5.86
C ALA A 340 1.37 1.20 6.07
N ALA A 341 0.88 0.98 7.30
CA ALA A 341 0.14 -0.23 7.65
C ALA A 341 -1.22 -0.36 6.92
N GLY A 342 -1.80 0.75 6.46
CA GLY A 342 -3.11 0.77 5.80
C GLY A 342 -3.09 0.77 4.27
N GLY A 343 -1.92 0.69 3.61
CA GLY A 343 -1.83 0.77 2.14
C GLY A 343 -2.29 2.12 1.55
N GLN A 344 -2.44 3.15 2.38
CA GLN A 344 -3.09 4.42 2.02
C GLN A 344 -2.24 5.30 1.11
N GLY A 345 -0.91 5.22 1.19
CA GLY A 345 0.00 6.06 0.39
C GLY A 345 -0.19 5.84 -1.12
N MET A 346 -0.34 4.59 -1.54
CA MET A 346 -0.59 4.27 -2.96
C MET A 346 -1.98 4.73 -3.42
N ALA A 347 -3.00 4.55 -2.58
CA ALA A 347 -4.34 5.06 -2.88
C ALA A 347 -4.34 6.60 -2.96
N LEU A 348 -3.61 7.29 -2.08
CA LEU A 348 -3.46 8.74 -2.13
C LEU A 348 -2.76 9.17 -3.43
N ALA A 349 -1.65 8.54 -3.80
CA ALA A 349 -0.93 8.83 -5.05
C ALA A 349 -1.85 8.78 -6.28
N VAL A 350 -2.63 7.70 -6.39
CA VAL A 350 -3.59 7.50 -7.49
C VAL A 350 -4.72 8.53 -7.44
N ARG A 351 -5.28 8.82 -6.25
CA ARG A 351 -6.32 9.84 -6.07
C ARG A 351 -5.84 11.24 -6.41
N CYS A 352 -4.60 11.59 -6.06
CA CYS A 352 -3.99 12.85 -6.46
C CYS A 352 -3.91 12.99 -7.98
N ALA A 353 -3.51 11.93 -8.69
CA ALA A 353 -3.44 11.93 -10.14
C ALA A 353 -4.82 12.04 -10.80
N LEU A 354 -5.84 11.32 -10.30
CA LEU A 354 -7.21 11.44 -10.80
C LEU A 354 -7.78 12.85 -10.58
N ALA A 355 -7.52 13.46 -9.41
CA ALA A 355 -7.93 14.84 -9.15
C ALA A 355 -7.22 15.84 -10.08
N LEU A 356 -5.93 15.60 -10.37
CA LEU A 356 -5.16 16.41 -11.32
C LEU A 356 -5.74 16.33 -12.73
N GLU A 357 -5.97 15.11 -13.25
CA GLU A 357 -6.56 14.86 -14.57
C GLU A 357 -7.93 15.55 -14.71
N GLN A 358 -8.82 15.30 -13.74
CA GLN A 358 -10.18 15.84 -13.76
C GLN A 358 -10.21 17.37 -13.71
N LEU A 359 -9.38 17.98 -12.87
CA LEU A 359 -9.37 19.44 -12.72
C LEU A 359 -8.73 20.13 -13.92
N LEU A 360 -7.63 19.59 -14.47
CA LEU A 360 -7.02 20.13 -15.69
C LEU A 360 -7.99 20.05 -16.87
N ALA A 361 -8.62 18.88 -17.08
CA ALA A 361 -9.60 18.70 -18.15
C ALA A 361 -10.80 19.64 -18.00
N GLY A 362 -11.32 19.82 -16.77
CA GLY A 362 -12.47 20.70 -16.52
C GLY A 362 -12.16 22.19 -16.57
N HIS A 363 -10.91 22.60 -16.30
CA HIS A 363 -10.49 24.01 -16.33
C HIS A 363 -9.93 24.43 -17.68
N GLY A 364 -9.43 23.49 -18.49
CA GLY A 364 -8.94 23.72 -19.85
C GLY A 364 -7.57 24.40 -19.96
N THR A 365 -6.94 24.75 -18.83
CA THR A 365 -5.60 25.35 -18.78
C THR A 365 -4.85 24.95 -17.51
N ALA A 366 -3.51 24.93 -17.58
CA ALA A 366 -2.65 24.77 -16.40
C ALA A 366 -2.50 26.08 -15.60
N VAL A 367 -2.97 27.21 -16.15
CA VAL A 367 -2.86 28.55 -15.53
C VAL A 367 -4.06 28.84 -14.61
N GLY A 368 -3.76 29.41 -13.44
CA GLY A 368 -4.72 29.82 -12.41
C GLY A 368 -5.35 28.67 -11.64
N ILE A 369 -4.91 27.43 -11.84
CA ILE A 369 -5.57 26.23 -11.30
C ILE A 369 -4.95 25.72 -10.00
N SER A 370 -3.71 26.13 -9.67
CA SER A 370 -2.98 25.59 -8.51
C SER A 370 -3.72 25.77 -7.18
N HIS A 371 -4.51 26.83 -7.01
CA HIS A 371 -5.35 27.00 -5.81
C HIS A 371 -6.40 25.88 -5.68
N ARG A 372 -7.12 25.58 -6.77
CA ARG A 372 -8.16 24.52 -6.79
C ARG A 372 -7.53 23.14 -6.60
N LEU A 373 -6.40 22.88 -7.26
CA LEU A 373 -5.66 21.63 -7.13
C LEU A 373 -5.21 21.39 -5.69
N ARG A 374 -4.51 22.34 -5.05
CA ARG A 374 -4.04 22.19 -3.66
C ARG A 374 -5.19 21.86 -2.69
N HIS A 375 -6.33 22.54 -2.84
CA HIS A 375 -7.49 22.29 -2.00
C HIS A 375 -8.15 20.93 -2.28
N ALA A 376 -8.19 20.49 -3.54
CA ALA A 376 -8.66 19.16 -3.88
C ALA A 376 -7.76 18.09 -3.26
N LEU A 377 -6.43 18.21 -3.39
CA LEU A 377 -5.50 17.24 -2.80
C LEU A 377 -5.59 17.22 -1.26
N ALA A 378 -5.76 18.37 -0.62
CA ALA A 378 -5.98 18.45 0.81
C ALA A 378 -7.24 17.68 1.27
N ARG A 379 -8.31 17.69 0.46
CA ARG A 379 -9.53 16.89 0.70
C ARG A 379 -9.26 15.40 0.54
N GLU A 380 -8.36 15.00 -0.36
CA GLU A 380 -7.99 13.58 -0.53
C GLU A 380 -7.21 13.04 0.69
N VAL A 381 -6.36 13.88 1.31
CA VAL A 381 -5.55 13.55 2.51
C VAL A 381 -6.38 13.54 3.79
N ALA A 382 -7.35 14.45 3.93
CA ALA A 382 -8.08 14.68 5.18
C ALA A 382 -8.73 13.43 5.82
N PRO A 383 -9.33 12.48 5.07
CA PRO A 383 -9.81 11.20 5.60
C PRO A 383 -8.73 10.43 6.37
N ALA A 384 -7.60 10.12 5.71
CA ALA A 384 -6.51 9.35 6.31
C ALA A 384 -5.91 10.08 7.51
N TRP A 385 -5.75 11.40 7.41
CA TRP A 385 -5.26 12.24 8.49
C TRP A 385 -6.12 12.17 9.76
N ARG A 386 -7.46 12.24 9.61
CA ARG A 386 -8.39 12.14 10.74
C ARG A 386 -8.30 10.79 11.44
N THR A 387 -8.10 9.71 10.68
CA THR A 387 -7.94 8.36 11.24
C THR A 387 -6.66 8.26 12.04
N ALA A 388 -5.53 8.71 11.47
CA ALA A 388 -4.24 8.67 12.17
C ALA A 388 -4.25 9.47 13.48
N ARG A 389 -4.99 10.59 13.56
CA ARG A 389 -5.16 11.36 14.81
C ARG A 389 -6.03 10.65 15.87
N ARG A 390 -6.89 9.72 15.45
CA ARG A 390 -7.86 9.05 16.33
C ARG A 390 -7.36 7.73 16.91
N THR A 391 -6.28 7.18 16.35
CA THR A 391 -5.62 6.00 16.90
C THR A 391 -4.59 6.49 17.92
N PRO A 392 -4.90 6.55 19.23
CA PRO A 392 -3.85 6.80 20.21
C PRO A 392 -2.83 5.68 20.05
N GLY A 393 -1.57 6.04 19.79
CA GLY A 393 -0.47 5.12 20.04
C GLY A 393 -0.61 4.68 21.48
N THR A 394 -0.78 3.38 21.72
CA THR A 394 -0.74 2.81 23.07
C THR A 394 0.70 2.91 23.57
N ALA A 395 1.10 4.11 23.97
CA ALA A 395 2.35 4.40 24.64
C ALA A 395 2.03 4.46 26.14
N HIS A 396 2.42 3.41 26.86
CA HIS A 396 2.74 3.53 28.26
C HIS A 396 4.23 3.91 28.33
N PRO A 397 4.67 4.87 29.16
CA PRO A 397 6.09 5.18 29.27
C PRO A 397 6.76 4.17 30.21
N PRO A 398 7.84 3.47 29.81
CA PRO A 398 8.78 2.92 30.76
C PRO A 398 10.02 3.81 30.83
N HIS A 399 10.50 3.99 32.05
CA HIS A 399 11.76 4.64 32.41
C HIS A 399 12.93 4.26 31.49
N ALA A 400 13.74 5.25 31.15
CA ALA A 400 14.98 5.06 30.41
C ALA A 400 16.04 4.36 31.28
N PRO A 401 16.78 3.37 30.74
CA PRO A 401 18.16 3.15 31.13
C PRO A 401 19.09 3.65 30.03
N ASN A 402 20.10 4.42 30.43
CA ASN A 402 21.23 4.85 29.62
C ASN A 402 22.05 3.65 29.14
N THR A 403 22.27 3.50 27.84
CA THR A 403 23.51 2.94 27.29
C THR A 403 23.66 3.28 25.79
N PRO A 404 24.84 3.72 25.32
CA PRO A 404 25.02 4.11 23.92
C PRO A 404 25.41 2.89 23.06
N GLY A 405 24.68 2.68 21.97
CA GLY A 405 24.96 1.64 20.98
C GLY A 405 24.57 2.09 19.58
N THR A 406 25.55 2.06 18.69
CA THR A 406 25.58 2.57 17.31
C THR A 406 24.40 2.11 16.44
N ALA A 407 23.58 3.08 16.01
CA ALA A 407 22.58 2.91 14.94
C ALA A 407 22.92 3.89 13.81
N GLY A 408 23.02 3.37 12.58
CA GLY A 408 23.41 4.12 11.39
C GLY A 408 22.57 5.38 11.20
N THR A 409 23.25 6.52 11.23
CA THR A 409 22.71 7.86 11.07
C THR A 409 22.51 8.16 9.58
N TRP A 410 21.27 8.55 9.22
CA TRP A 410 21.01 9.37 8.04
C TRP A 410 20.16 10.57 8.50
N ASP A 411 20.76 11.76 8.35
CA ASP A 411 20.25 13.12 8.49
C ASP A 411 19.75 13.63 9.86
N THR A 412 20.72 14.02 10.68
CA THR A 412 20.60 15.04 11.74
C THR A 412 20.82 16.44 11.15
N ALA A 413 19.76 17.09 10.65
CA ALA A 413 19.79 18.55 10.41
C ALA A 413 18.43 19.27 10.50
N GLY A 414 17.32 18.54 10.71
CA GLY A 414 15.98 19.16 10.89
C GLY A 414 15.17 18.64 12.07
N THR A 415 15.67 17.63 12.79
CA THR A 415 14.94 16.90 13.84
C THR A 415 14.98 17.60 15.20
N ALA A 416 16.07 18.29 15.53
CA ALA A 416 16.27 18.88 16.85
C ALA A 416 15.31 20.02 17.22
N ALA A 417 14.68 20.69 16.25
CA ALA A 417 13.70 21.76 16.51
C ALA A 417 12.26 21.21 16.64
N ALA A 418 11.88 20.24 15.80
CA ALA A 418 10.55 19.63 15.84
C ALA A 418 10.37 18.69 17.05
N ASP A 419 11.43 17.98 17.46
CA ASP A 419 11.38 17.07 18.61
C ASP A 419 11.25 17.82 19.94
N ARG A 420 11.81 19.04 20.05
CA ARG A 420 11.65 19.89 21.25
C ARG A 420 10.25 20.46 21.40
N GLN A 421 9.54 20.70 20.30
CA GLN A 421 8.18 21.24 20.33
C GLN A 421 7.11 20.15 20.56
N ALA A 422 7.42 18.89 20.25
CA ALA A 422 6.60 17.73 20.59
C ALA A 422 6.73 17.32 22.07
N ALA A 423 7.91 17.51 22.68
CA ALA A 423 8.17 17.18 24.08
C ALA A 423 7.57 18.18 25.09
N ALA A 424 7.32 19.43 24.68
CA ALA A 424 6.81 20.48 25.57
C ALA A 424 5.27 20.47 25.76
N ALA A 425 4.54 19.56 25.11
CA ALA A 425 3.09 19.50 25.13
C ALA A 425 2.57 18.16 25.70
N SER A 426 2.81 17.88 26.98
CA SER A 426 2.00 16.94 27.79
C SER A 426 2.55 16.85 29.23
N GLN A 427 2.09 17.71 30.13
CA GLN A 427 2.19 17.50 31.58
C GLN A 427 0.84 17.25 32.28
N ASP A 428 -0.27 17.26 31.54
CA ASP A 428 -1.57 16.83 32.04
C ASP A 428 -1.94 15.47 31.45
N GLY A 429 -2.39 14.54 32.30
CA GLY A 429 -2.96 13.26 31.87
C GLY A 429 -4.09 13.49 30.84
N PRO A 430 -4.30 12.58 29.88
CA PRO A 430 -5.21 12.84 28.77
C PRO A 430 -6.63 13.12 29.29
N PRO A 431 -7.26 14.23 28.89
CA PRO A 431 -8.63 14.53 29.30
C PRO A 431 -9.56 13.39 28.88
N ARG A 432 -10.60 13.11 29.69
CA ARG A 432 -11.61 12.10 29.36
C ARG A 432 -12.14 12.36 27.94
N PRO A 433 -12.14 11.36 27.05
CA PRO A 433 -12.57 11.57 25.68
C PRO A 433 -14.04 12.01 25.65
N PRO A 434 -14.43 12.91 24.74
CA PRO A 434 -15.79 13.39 24.63
C PRO A 434 -16.78 12.24 24.42
N LEU A 435 -18.03 12.41 24.86
CA LEU A 435 -19.07 11.37 24.79
C LEU A 435 -19.24 10.77 23.38
N THR A 436 -19.11 11.59 22.35
CA THR A 436 -19.15 11.17 20.95
C THR A 436 -18.04 10.19 20.59
N ALA A 437 -16.82 10.40 21.09
CA ALA A 437 -15.70 9.49 20.89
C ALA A 437 -15.90 8.17 21.63
N ARG A 438 -16.43 8.22 22.86
CA ARG A 438 -16.78 7.02 23.65
C ARG A 438 -17.87 6.19 22.96
N TYR A 439 -18.93 6.84 22.47
CA TYR A 439 -19.99 6.17 21.73
C TYR A 439 -19.47 5.55 20.43
N THR A 440 -18.62 6.27 19.69
CA THR A 440 -18.01 5.75 18.45
C THR A 440 -17.14 4.53 18.72
N ALA A 441 -16.31 4.57 19.77
CA ALA A 441 -15.47 3.44 20.17
C ALA A 441 -16.31 2.23 20.61
N TRP A 442 -17.35 2.46 21.41
CA TRP A 442 -18.31 1.42 21.80
C TRP A 442 -18.96 0.80 20.56
N TYR A 443 -19.51 1.62 19.66
CA TYR A 443 -20.16 1.14 18.44
C TYR A 443 -19.20 0.34 17.55
N ALA A 444 -17.95 0.81 17.38
CA ALA A 444 -16.93 0.08 16.63
C ALA A 444 -16.60 -1.29 17.25
N ALA A 445 -16.50 -1.37 18.58
CA ALA A 445 -16.31 -2.65 19.28
C ALA A 445 -17.50 -3.60 19.08
N ARG A 446 -18.73 -3.07 19.06
CA ARG A 446 -19.96 -3.85 18.80
C ARG A 446 -19.98 -4.40 17.37
N VAL A 447 -19.62 -3.59 16.38
CA VAL A 447 -19.49 -4.04 14.98
C VAL A 447 -18.39 -5.10 14.85
N ALA A 448 -17.24 -4.90 15.50
CA ALA A 448 -16.15 -5.88 15.47
C ALA A 448 -16.54 -7.23 16.10
N ALA A 449 -17.34 -7.22 17.18
CA ALA A 449 -17.89 -8.44 17.76
C ALA A 449 -18.90 -9.12 16.82
N ALA A 450 -19.83 -8.36 16.24
CA ALA A 450 -20.82 -8.89 15.29
C ALA A 450 -20.19 -9.45 14.00
N ALA A 451 -19.07 -8.87 13.56
CA ALA A 451 -18.32 -9.31 12.36
C ALA A 451 -17.84 -10.76 12.41
N THR A 452 -17.78 -11.39 13.60
CA THR A 452 -17.42 -12.80 13.74
C THR A 452 -18.50 -13.78 13.25
N THR A 453 -19.73 -13.31 13.10
CA THR A 453 -20.89 -14.16 12.77
C THR A 453 -21.79 -13.55 11.68
N ASP A 454 -21.79 -12.23 11.50
CA ASP A 454 -22.59 -11.53 10.49
C ASP A 454 -21.72 -11.05 9.31
N PRO A 455 -21.91 -11.59 8.09
CA PRO A 455 -21.22 -11.14 6.88
C PRO A 455 -21.37 -9.64 6.58
N TYR A 456 -22.50 -9.01 6.96
CA TYR A 456 -22.69 -7.58 6.74
C TYR A 456 -21.78 -6.76 7.67
N ALA A 457 -21.73 -7.10 8.96
CA ALA A 457 -20.85 -6.46 9.93
C ALA A 457 -19.37 -6.68 9.57
N ALA A 458 -19.01 -7.88 9.11
CA ALA A 458 -17.67 -8.19 8.60
C ALA A 458 -17.30 -7.33 7.40
N THR A 459 -18.21 -7.19 6.41
CA THR A 459 -18.00 -6.32 5.24
C THR A 459 -17.80 -4.86 5.66
N LEU A 460 -18.57 -4.38 6.64
CA LEU A 460 -18.45 -3.02 7.17
C LEU A 460 -17.06 -2.78 7.80
N LEU A 461 -16.61 -3.71 8.65
CA LEU A 461 -15.28 -3.67 9.28
C LEU A 461 -14.15 -3.69 8.22
N LEU A 462 -14.24 -4.57 7.24
CA LEU A 462 -13.22 -4.70 6.19
C LEU A 462 -13.17 -3.48 5.26
N ARG A 463 -14.31 -2.86 4.95
CA ARG A 463 -14.35 -1.60 4.19
C ARG A 463 -13.70 -0.44 4.94
N THR A 464 -13.90 -0.37 6.27
CA THR A 464 -13.20 0.64 7.08
C THR A 464 -11.69 0.44 7.10
N LEU A 465 -11.21 -0.81 7.04
CA LEU A 465 -9.79 -1.12 6.96
C LEU A 465 -9.17 -0.71 5.62
N HIS A 466 -9.84 -1.00 4.50
CA HIS A 466 -9.32 -0.70 3.16
C HIS A 466 -9.59 0.74 2.67
N ALA A 467 -10.40 1.52 3.40
CA ALA A 467 -10.62 2.94 3.16
C ALA A 467 -10.67 3.75 4.47
N PRO A 468 -9.55 3.80 5.25
CA PRO A 468 -9.58 4.42 6.57
C PRO A 468 -9.85 5.92 6.47
N GLY A 469 -10.87 6.39 7.18
CA GLY A 469 -11.23 7.82 7.25
C GLY A 469 -12.33 8.26 6.30
N THR A 470 -12.72 7.39 5.37
CA THR A 470 -14.06 7.41 4.80
C THR A 470 -14.91 6.62 5.78
N PRO A 471 -15.69 7.27 6.68
CA PRO A 471 -16.68 6.50 7.40
C PRO A 471 -17.49 5.74 6.34
N PRO A 472 -17.89 4.47 6.56
CA PRO A 472 -19.00 3.95 5.78
C PRO A 472 -20.07 5.02 5.89
N ALA A 473 -20.54 5.54 4.74
CA ALA A 473 -21.38 6.75 4.71
C ALA A 473 -22.30 6.72 5.93
N PRO A 474 -22.45 7.77 6.76
CA PRO A 474 -23.11 7.64 8.07
C PRO A 474 -24.43 6.86 8.01
N ALA A 475 -25.15 6.97 6.90
CA ALA A 475 -26.25 6.10 6.50
C ALA A 475 -25.96 4.57 6.58
N ALA A 476 -24.87 4.05 6.04
CA ALA A 476 -24.48 2.63 6.05
C ALA A 476 -24.12 2.05 7.43
N ALA A 477 -23.51 2.83 8.34
CA ALA A 477 -23.32 2.43 9.74
C ALA A 477 -24.63 2.55 10.55
N LEU A 478 -25.48 3.50 10.20
CA LEU A 478 -26.79 3.67 10.82
C LEU A 478 -27.91 2.90 10.09
N ARG A 479 -27.58 2.05 9.12
CA ARG A 479 -28.57 1.24 8.40
C ARG A 479 -29.24 0.30 9.40
N PRO A 480 -30.55 0.04 9.29
CA PRO A 480 -31.28 -0.83 10.23
C PRO A 480 -30.61 -2.19 10.44
N ARG A 481 -30.01 -2.77 9.40
CA ARG A 481 -29.24 -4.02 9.49
C ARG A 481 -27.93 -3.87 10.29
N ALA A 482 -27.18 -2.79 10.08
CA ALA A 482 -25.95 -2.49 10.83
C ALA A 482 -26.23 -2.26 12.32
N LEU A 483 -27.27 -1.47 12.62
CA LEU A 483 -27.74 -1.24 13.99
C LEU A 483 -28.26 -2.51 14.63
N ARG A 484 -29.08 -3.30 13.91
CA ARG A 484 -29.58 -4.58 14.40
C ARG A 484 -28.45 -5.56 14.70
N ALA A 485 -27.43 -5.65 13.84
CA ALA A 485 -26.24 -6.46 14.06
C ALA A 485 -25.43 -5.97 15.28
N ALA A 486 -25.21 -4.65 15.38
CA ALA A 486 -24.51 -4.02 16.49
C ALA A 486 -25.31 -3.99 17.80
N LEU A 487 -26.62 -4.29 17.80
CA LEU A 487 -27.46 -4.35 19.00
C LEU A 487 -27.74 -5.81 19.43
N ARG A 488 -27.85 -6.75 18.49
CA ARG A 488 -28.16 -8.17 18.74
C ARG A 488 -26.90 -9.04 18.92
N THR A 489 -25.96 -8.66 19.78
CA THR A 489 -24.72 -9.44 19.94
C THR A 489 -25.02 -10.93 20.06
N PRO A 490 -24.26 -11.80 19.39
CA PRO A 490 -24.20 -13.19 19.80
C PRO A 490 -23.82 -13.23 21.29
N ARG A 491 -24.65 -13.87 22.12
CA ARG A 491 -24.25 -14.31 23.46
C ARG A 491 -23.54 -15.65 23.27
N GLY A 492 -22.22 -15.64 23.26
CA GLY A 492 -21.38 -16.85 23.14
C GLY A 492 -19.91 -16.48 22.94
N PRO A 493 -18.96 -17.34 23.33
CA PRO A 493 -17.53 -17.08 23.12
C PRO A 493 -17.26 -16.96 21.61
N ALA A 494 -16.47 -15.94 21.23
CA ALA A 494 -16.03 -15.77 19.85
C ALA A 494 -15.33 -17.05 19.38
N PRO A 495 -15.55 -17.52 18.13
CA PRO A 495 -14.90 -18.72 17.62
C PRO A 495 -13.38 -18.55 17.72
N TYR A 496 -12.74 -19.38 18.54
CA TYR A 496 -11.29 -19.36 18.79
C TYR A 496 -10.52 -20.01 17.63
N ALA A 497 -11.12 -21.01 16.99
CA ALA A 497 -10.53 -21.69 15.85
C ALA A 497 -10.61 -20.81 14.58
N PRO A 498 -9.53 -20.72 13.78
CA PRO A 498 -9.61 -20.13 12.47
C PRO A 498 -10.64 -20.87 11.61
N PRO A 499 -11.34 -20.18 10.68
CA PRO A 499 -12.08 -20.87 9.64
C PRO A 499 -11.10 -21.80 8.91
N SER A 500 -11.53 -23.06 8.68
CA SER A 500 -10.73 -24.18 8.12
C SER A 500 -9.35 -23.83 7.60
N THR A 501 -8.32 -24.48 8.14
CA THR A 501 -6.92 -24.35 7.71
C THR A 501 -6.41 -25.56 6.90
N THR A 502 -7.30 -26.49 6.50
CA THR A 502 -6.98 -27.78 5.83
C THR A 502 -7.83 -27.97 4.56
N HIS A 503 -7.38 -28.62 3.47
CA HIS A 503 -7.16 -30.08 3.38
C HIS A 503 -6.31 -30.56 2.16
N GLY A 504 -5.55 -31.65 2.37
CA GLY A 504 -5.26 -32.71 1.39
C GLY A 504 -5.78 -34.07 1.92
N PRO A 505 -5.92 -35.12 1.08
CA PRO A 505 -6.71 -36.33 1.34
C PRO A 505 -6.28 -37.24 2.51
N ASP A 506 -5.13 -37.01 3.15
CA ASP A 506 -4.56 -37.91 4.17
C ASP A 506 -4.67 -37.44 5.63
N ALA A 507 -5.49 -36.43 5.95
CA ALA A 507 -5.66 -36.01 7.34
C ALA A 507 -6.53 -37.03 8.12
N PRO A 508 -5.99 -37.76 9.13
CA PRO A 508 -6.69 -38.89 9.74
C PRO A 508 -7.91 -38.43 10.53
N ARG A 509 -9.10 -38.82 10.07
CA ARG A 509 -10.36 -38.65 10.81
C ARG A 509 -10.38 -39.64 11.98
N ARG A 510 -10.24 -39.16 13.21
CA ARG A 510 -10.60 -39.93 14.41
C ARG A 510 -12.09 -40.29 14.32
N ARG A 511 -12.39 -41.59 14.21
CA ARG A 511 -13.74 -42.16 14.37
C ARG A 511 -13.74 -43.01 15.63
N THR A 512 -14.49 -42.61 16.65
CA THR A 512 -14.97 -43.51 17.70
C THR A 512 -16.36 -44.02 17.32
N ALA A 513 -16.60 -45.31 17.58
CA ALA A 513 -17.63 -46.18 17.01
C ALA A 513 -19.07 -45.96 17.59
N PRO A 514 -20.11 -46.69 17.12
CA PRO A 514 -20.27 -48.12 17.41
C PRO A 514 -20.69 -49.00 16.20
N ALA A 515 -20.48 -50.31 16.35
CA ALA A 515 -20.89 -51.37 15.40
C ALA A 515 -22.43 -51.51 15.30
N PRO A 516 -22.95 -52.05 14.18
CA PRO A 516 -23.48 -53.42 14.30
C PRO A 516 -23.36 -54.33 13.05
N ALA A 517 -23.36 -55.63 13.37
CA ALA A 517 -23.85 -56.84 12.68
C ALA A 517 -23.32 -57.30 11.29
N ARG A 518 -22.89 -58.58 11.29
CA ARG A 518 -22.41 -59.44 10.17
C ARG A 518 -23.45 -59.71 9.08
N PRO A 519 -22.99 -60.16 7.88
CA PRO A 519 -23.30 -61.54 7.48
C PRO A 519 -22.07 -62.35 6.97
N VAL A 520 -22.26 -63.68 6.92
CA VAL A 520 -21.31 -64.82 6.76
C VAL A 520 -21.13 -65.21 5.25
N PRO A 521 -20.10 -66.00 4.85
CA PRO A 521 -19.37 -65.84 3.59
C PRO A 521 -19.65 -66.90 2.51
N ALA A 522 -19.17 -66.65 1.30
CA ALA A 522 -18.79 -67.63 0.27
C ALA A 522 -17.52 -67.08 -0.39
N GLY A 523 -16.45 -67.81 -0.73
CA GLY A 523 -16.13 -69.22 -0.86
C GLY A 523 -14.90 -69.23 -1.78
N ALA A 524 -13.85 -69.96 -1.43
CA ALA A 524 -12.60 -70.09 -2.18
C ALA A 524 -12.16 -71.57 -2.10
N PRO A 525 -11.09 -72.03 -2.78
CA PRO A 525 -10.56 -71.76 -4.13
C PRO A 525 -10.17 -73.09 -4.85
N ARG A 526 -9.56 -73.03 -6.07
CA ARG A 526 -8.39 -73.83 -6.59
C ARG A 526 -8.36 -73.97 -8.15
N PRO A 527 -7.26 -74.44 -8.81
CA PRO A 527 -6.01 -73.73 -9.12
C PRO A 527 -5.56 -73.93 -10.62
N ALA A 528 -4.28 -73.69 -10.94
CA ALA A 528 -3.71 -73.26 -12.23
C ALA A 528 -3.13 -74.32 -13.23
N ALA A 529 -3.07 -73.92 -14.52
CA ALA A 529 -2.06 -74.08 -15.63
C ALA A 529 -1.50 -75.49 -16.03
N PRO A 530 -0.86 -75.75 -17.23
CA PRO A 530 -0.24 -74.85 -18.25
C PRO A 530 -0.40 -75.22 -19.77
N ALA A 531 0.25 -74.44 -20.66
CA ALA A 531 0.32 -74.44 -22.16
C ALA A 531 1.23 -75.57 -22.77
N PRO A 532 1.63 -75.66 -24.09
CA PRO A 532 1.48 -74.79 -25.30
C PRO A 532 1.31 -75.51 -26.68
N ALA A 533 1.25 -74.80 -27.83
CA ALA A 533 2.06 -75.02 -29.07
C ALA A 533 1.60 -74.24 -30.34
N ALA A 534 2.61 -73.61 -31.00
CA ALA A 534 2.89 -73.39 -32.44
C ALA A 534 1.87 -72.80 -33.46
N ALA A 535 2.37 -71.80 -34.21
CA ALA A 535 1.83 -71.24 -35.47
C ALA A 535 2.24 -72.10 -36.70
N PRO A 536 1.71 -71.89 -37.94
CA PRO A 536 2.16 -70.78 -38.79
C PRO A 536 1.19 -70.21 -39.88
N ALA A 537 1.61 -69.06 -40.43
CA ALA A 537 1.55 -68.59 -41.83
C ALA A 537 0.24 -68.06 -42.49
N GLY A 538 0.41 -66.92 -43.20
CA GLY A 538 -0.43 -66.40 -44.29
C GLY A 538 -1.69 -65.66 -43.81
N GLU A 539 -2.13 -64.52 -44.32
CA GLU A 539 -1.92 -63.86 -45.60
C GLU A 539 -2.28 -62.37 -45.47
N ARG A 540 -1.76 -61.59 -46.41
CA ARG A 540 -1.97 -60.14 -46.55
C ARG A 540 -3.41 -59.85 -47.02
N ARG A 541 -4.02 -58.77 -46.50
CA ARG A 541 -4.56 -57.64 -47.29
C ARG A 541 -5.07 -56.52 -46.36
N ARG A 542 -4.60 -55.31 -46.64
CA ARG A 542 -5.10 -54.00 -46.18
C ARG A 542 -6.29 -53.54 -47.07
N PRO A 543 -7.02 -52.46 -46.76
CA PRO A 543 -6.79 -51.42 -45.74
C PRO A 543 -7.69 -51.50 -44.51
#